data_AF-A0A444JTC2-F1
#
_entry.id   AF-A0A444JTC2-F1
#
_cell.length_a   1.000
_cell.length_b   1.000
_cell.length_c   1.000
_cell.angle_alpha   90.00
_cell.angle_beta   90.00
_cell.angle_gamma   90.00
#
_symmetry.space_group_name_H-M   'P 1'
#
loop_
_entity.id
_entity.type
_entity.pdbx_description
1 polymer ?
#
loop_
_entity_poly.entity_id
_entity_poly.type
_entity_poly.pdbx_seq_one_letter_code
_entity_poly.pdbx_strand_id
1 'polypeptide(L)'
;MKRPIWLTASLLLLSFYANADETIDIPPASVTWTSPENYRDIRSSGGSQTRFQQRVFEILSEHFSDMAKIYLAPEQTLTVKVNNLDLAGDIRYGSETGQKLRVLTSISAPSINFSYQVQQGEAAVKSDTVRLTNLNYQASVSGMSRDRILVYEKQLILDWARKTLRKQ
;
A
#
# COMPACT_ATOMS: atom_id res chain seq x y z
N MET A 1 -13.64 33.02 -51.24
CA MET A 1 -13.34 33.66 -49.94
C MET A 1 -13.82 32.74 -48.83
N LYS A 2 -12.92 32.05 -48.10
CA LYS A 2 -13.26 31.16 -46.98
C LYS A 2 -12.66 31.78 -45.71
N ARG A 3 -13.47 31.98 -44.68
CA ARG A 3 -13.07 32.59 -43.38
C ARG A 3 -12.44 31.51 -42.48
N PRO A 4 -11.35 31.80 -41.74
CA PRO A 4 -10.79 30.85 -40.78
C PRO A 4 -11.57 30.89 -39.46
N ILE A 5 -11.91 29.71 -38.96
CA ILE A 5 -12.49 29.48 -37.63
C ILE A 5 -11.34 29.47 -36.63
N TRP A 6 -11.42 30.33 -35.61
CA TRP A 6 -10.49 30.33 -34.49
C TRP A 6 -10.99 29.34 -33.43
N LEU A 7 -10.25 28.27 -33.21
CA LEU A 7 -10.46 27.36 -32.08
C LEU A 7 -9.81 27.97 -30.83
N THR A 8 -10.63 28.42 -29.89
CA THR A 8 -10.19 28.80 -28.55
C THR A 8 -9.83 27.54 -27.76
N ALA A 9 -8.53 27.29 -27.58
CA ALA A 9 -8.05 26.27 -26.65
C ALA A 9 -8.32 26.78 -25.22
N SER A 10 -9.32 26.21 -24.55
CA SER A 10 -9.53 26.42 -23.12
C SER A 10 -8.45 25.70 -22.34
N LEU A 11 -7.57 26.48 -21.71
CA LEU A 11 -6.53 25.98 -20.81
C LEU A 11 -7.21 25.57 -19.49
N LEU A 12 -7.44 24.26 -19.31
CA LEU A 12 -7.79 23.70 -18.00
C LEU A 12 -6.56 23.79 -17.10
N LEU A 13 -6.51 24.82 -16.26
CA LEU A 13 -5.59 24.89 -15.13
C LEU A 13 -6.05 23.85 -14.09
N LEU A 14 -5.57 22.62 -14.23
CA LEU A 14 -5.56 21.68 -13.12
C LEU A 14 -4.48 22.14 -12.14
N SER A 15 -4.92 22.68 -11.01
CA SER A 15 -4.08 22.96 -9.86
C SER A 15 -3.43 21.65 -9.40
N PHE A 16 -2.17 21.46 -9.75
CA PHE A 16 -1.35 20.35 -9.27
C PHE A 16 -0.98 20.68 -7.81
N TYR A 17 -1.76 20.16 -6.85
CA TYR A 17 -1.26 20.06 -5.49
C TYR A 17 -0.16 18.99 -5.54
N ALA A 18 1.11 19.44 -5.49
CA ALA A 18 2.27 18.55 -5.41
C ALA A 18 2.29 17.91 -4.01
N ASN A 19 1.49 16.87 -3.83
CA ASN A 19 1.63 15.96 -2.71
C ASN A 19 2.92 15.17 -2.94
N ALA A 20 3.80 15.13 -1.95
CA ALA A 20 5.10 14.48 -2.09
C ALA A 20 4.93 12.96 -1.96
N ASP A 21 4.89 12.28 -3.11
CA ASP A 21 4.95 10.82 -3.17
C ASP A 21 6.27 10.32 -2.56
N GLU A 22 6.19 9.31 -1.70
CA GLU A 22 7.36 8.70 -1.05
C GLU A 22 7.67 7.37 -1.74
N THR A 23 8.83 7.25 -2.37
CA THR A 23 9.26 6.01 -3.04
C THR A 23 10.34 5.31 -2.21
N ILE A 24 10.12 4.02 -1.95
CA ILE A 24 11.05 3.13 -1.25
C ILE A 24 11.45 2.01 -2.21
N ASP A 25 12.72 2.02 -2.60
CA ASP A 25 13.31 1.05 -3.54
C ASP A 25 14.04 -0.05 -2.78
N ILE A 26 13.49 -1.27 -2.83
CA ILE A 26 14.10 -2.47 -2.23
C ILE A 26 14.04 -3.59 -3.28
N PRO A 27 15.08 -3.76 -4.11
CA PRO A 27 15.08 -4.72 -5.20
C PRO A 27 14.68 -6.15 -4.77
N PRO A 28 13.87 -6.85 -5.58
CA PRO A 28 13.44 -6.52 -6.94
C PRO A 28 12.15 -5.68 -6.99
N ALA A 29 11.73 -5.04 -5.88
CA ALA A 29 10.54 -4.19 -5.85
C ALA A 29 10.87 -2.69 -5.65
N SER A 30 10.02 -1.84 -6.20
CA SER A 30 9.97 -0.40 -5.96
C SER A 30 8.54 -0.04 -5.57
N VAL A 31 8.36 0.61 -4.42
CA VAL A 31 7.03 0.93 -3.88
C VAL A 31 6.91 2.43 -3.67
N THR A 32 5.99 3.06 -4.40
CA THR A 32 5.61 4.46 -4.23
C THR A 32 4.36 4.56 -3.39
N TRP A 33 4.42 5.31 -2.30
CA TRP A 33 3.31 5.70 -1.44
C TRP A 33 2.78 7.04 -1.92
N THR A 34 1.68 7.02 -2.67
CA THR A 34 1.12 8.21 -3.31
C THR A 34 0.27 9.01 -2.34
N SER A 35 0.58 10.30 -2.21
CA SER A 35 -0.15 11.25 -1.35
C SER A 35 -0.45 10.72 0.06
N PRO A 36 0.58 10.25 0.80
CA PRO A 36 0.42 9.51 2.05
C PRO A 36 -0.23 10.32 3.18
N GLU A 37 -0.23 11.64 3.09
CA GLU A 37 -0.95 12.54 4.00
C GLU A 37 -2.47 12.34 4.00
N ASN A 38 -3.02 11.69 2.97
CA ASN A 38 -4.45 11.38 2.87
C ASN A 38 -4.83 10.04 3.50
N TYR A 39 -3.86 9.23 3.93
CA TYR A 39 -4.13 7.92 4.53
C TYR A 39 -4.68 8.11 5.95
N ARG A 40 -5.91 7.65 6.19
CA ARG A 40 -6.65 7.99 7.42
C ARG A 40 -6.31 7.12 8.62
N ASP A 41 -5.94 5.86 8.37
CA ASP A 41 -5.88 4.82 9.40
C ASP A 41 -4.45 4.34 9.71
N ILE A 42 -3.45 5.08 9.25
CA ILE A 42 -2.06 4.96 9.70
C ILE A 42 -1.86 5.87 10.91
N ARG A 43 -2.20 5.37 12.10
CA ARG A 43 -2.12 6.14 13.35
C ARG A 43 -1.26 5.43 14.38
N SER A 44 -0.34 6.17 14.99
CA SER A 44 0.48 5.66 16.08
C SER A 44 -0.30 5.58 17.39
N SER A 45 -0.09 4.50 18.16
CA SER A 45 -0.55 4.34 19.54
C SER A 45 0.36 5.05 20.56
N GLY A 46 1.54 5.53 20.15
CA GLY A 46 2.48 6.26 21.02
C GLY A 46 3.72 6.77 20.28
N GLY A 47 4.46 7.70 20.87
CA GLY A 47 5.65 8.28 20.23
C GLY A 47 5.35 9.12 18.98
N SER A 48 6.30 9.18 18.05
CA SER A 48 6.21 10.04 16.85
C SER A 48 5.36 9.40 15.75
N GLN A 49 4.31 10.11 15.33
CA GLN A 49 3.46 9.74 14.20
C GLN A 49 4.25 9.58 12.90
N THR A 50 5.14 10.51 12.58
CA THR A 50 5.97 10.47 11.37
C THR A 50 6.88 9.24 11.34
N ARG A 51 7.57 8.95 12.45
CA ARG A 51 8.44 7.76 12.53
C ARG A 51 7.63 6.46 12.44
N PHE A 52 6.42 6.43 13.00
CA PHE A 52 5.54 5.28 12.89
C PHE A 52 5.13 5.06 11.43
N GLN A 53 4.71 6.11 10.73
CA GLN A 53 4.34 6.03 9.31
C GLN A 53 5.50 5.55 8.43
N GLN A 54 6.69 6.14 8.59
CA GLN A 54 7.89 5.72 7.86
C GLN A 54 8.18 4.23 8.08
N ARG A 55 8.12 3.77 9.33
CA ARG A 55 8.32 2.35 9.65
C ARG A 55 7.27 1.45 9.00
N VAL A 56 6.00 1.88 8.96
CA VAL A 56 4.94 1.12 8.27
C VAL A 56 5.27 0.98 6.79
N PHE A 57 5.67 2.07 6.14
CA PHE A 57 6.04 2.07 4.73
C PHE A 57 7.25 1.18 4.45
N GLU A 58 8.32 1.31 5.22
CA GLU A 58 9.51 0.45 5.12
C GLU A 58 9.15 -1.03 5.24
N ILE A 59 8.40 -1.42 6.28
CA ILE A 59 8.04 -2.81 6.54
C ILE A 59 7.20 -3.41 5.41
N LEU A 60 6.25 -2.65 4.86
CA LEU A 60 5.38 -3.15 3.80
C LEU A 60 6.08 -3.14 2.44
N SER A 61 6.94 -2.15 2.16
CA SER A 61 7.79 -2.13 0.97
C SER A 61 8.77 -3.31 0.96
N GLU A 62 9.38 -3.63 2.09
CA GLU A 62 10.23 -4.81 2.26
C GLU A 62 9.43 -6.08 2.00
N HIS A 63 8.21 -6.18 2.54
CA HIS A 63 7.36 -7.35 2.33
C HIS A 63 6.93 -7.52 0.87
N PHE A 64 6.65 -6.43 0.12
CA PHE A 64 6.45 -6.50 -1.32
C PHE A 64 7.70 -7.02 -2.05
N SER A 65 8.89 -6.56 -1.66
CA SER A 65 10.16 -7.03 -2.20
C SER A 65 10.36 -8.52 -1.95
N ASP A 66 10.10 -9.00 -0.74
CA ASP A 66 10.21 -10.41 -0.40
C ASP A 66 9.23 -11.27 -1.19
N MET A 67 7.98 -10.80 -1.36
CA MET A 67 7.02 -11.51 -2.21
C MET A 67 7.47 -11.55 -3.68
N ALA A 68 8.04 -10.46 -4.19
CA ALA A 68 8.60 -10.42 -5.53
C ALA A 68 9.77 -11.42 -5.68
N LYS A 69 10.70 -11.48 -4.72
CA LYS A 69 11.80 -12.47 -4.71
C LYS A 69 11.30 -13.92 -4.74
N ILE A 70 10.23 -14.21 -4.00
CA ILE A 70 9.67 -15.56 -3.90
C ILE A 70 8.94 -15.95 -5.20
N TYR A 71 8.12 -15.05 -5.75
CA TYR A 71 7.14 -15.40 -6.77
C TYR A 71 7.50 -14.98 -8.20
N LEU A 72 8.34 -13.96 -8.42
CA LEU A 72 8.73 -13.52 -9.77
C LEU A 72 9.94 -14.29 -10.31
N ALA A 73 10.08 -14.30 -11.64
CA ALA A 73 11.30 -14.78 -12.30
C ALA A 73 12.49 -13.84 -11.95
N PRO A 74 13.73 -14.35 -11.92
CA PRO A 74 14.91 -13.56 -11.52
C PRO A 74 15.12 -12.26 -12.30
N GLU A 75 14.74 -12.24 -13.57
CA GLU A 75 14.84 -11.10 -14.49
C GLU A 75 13.64 -10.14 -14.44
N GLN A 76 12.66 -10.44 -13.58
CA GLN A 76 11.46 -9.63 -13.41
C GLN A 76 11.55 -8.74 -12.17
N THR A 77 11.04 -7.51 -12.30
CA THR A 77 10.92 -6.54 -11.21
C THR A 77 9.48 -6.16 -10.97
N LEU A 78 9.18 -5.67 -9.77
CA LEU A 78 7.85 -5.24 -9.35
C LEU A 78 7.85 -3.74 -9.05
N THR A 79 7.02 -2.97 -9.74
CA THR A 79 6.68 -1.60 -9.35
C THR A 79 5.29 -1.58 -8.73
N VAL A 80 5.14 -0.95 -7.57
CA VAL A 80 3.87 -0.80 -6.85
C VAL A 80 3.63 0.68 -6.59
N LYS A 81 2.41 1.15 -6.84
CA LYS A 81 1.94 2.49 -6.44
C LYS A 81 0.76 2.34 -5.50
N VAL A 82 1.00 2.53 -4.20
CA VAL A 82 -0.03 2.48 -3.17
C VAL A 82 -0.76 3.82 -3.15
N ASN A 83 -2.08 3.77 -3.25
CA ASN A 83 -2.97 4.93 -3.28
C ASN A 83 -3.77 5.09 -1.98
N ASN A 84 -3.92 4.01 -1.20
CA ASN A 84 -4.48 4.08 0.15
C ASN A 84 -4.02 2.86 0.98
N LEU A 85 -3.83 3.07 2.28
CA LEU A 85 -3.57 2.02 3.27
C LEU A 85 -4.36 2.30 4.54
N ASP A 86 -5.18 1.32 4.92
CA ASP A 86 -5.88 1.28 6.19
C ASP A 86 -5.35 0.09 7.00
N LEU A 87 -4.79 0.38 8.18
CA LEU A 87 -4.24 -0.64 9.07
C LEU A 87 -5.36 -1.34 9.84
N ALA A 88 -5.16 -2.61 10.14
CA ALA A 88 -6.05 -3.38 10.99
C ALA A 88 -6.19 -2.73 12.38
N GLY A 89 -7.44 -2.65 12.84
CA GLY A 89 -7.78 -2.04 14.12
C GLY A 89 -7.82 -0.53 14.13
N ASP A 90 -8.41 0.01 15.19
CA ASP A 90 -8.56 1.44 15.41
C ASP A 90 -7.81 1.89 16.65
N ILE A 91 -7.36 3.14 16.66
CA ILE A 91 -6.79 3.74 17.87
C ILE A 91 -7.93 4.15 18.82
N ARG A 92 -7.93 3.58 20.02
CA ARG A 92 -8.86 3.91 21.10
C ARG A 92 -8.10 4.42 22.31
N TYR A 93 -8.74 5.30 23.08
CA TYR A 93 -8.20 5.75 24.35
C TYR A 93 -8.60 4.75 25.44
N GLY A 94 -7.60 4.14 26.09
CA GLY A 94 -7.82 3.30 27.26
C GLY A 94 -8.07 4.18 28.46
N SER A 95 -9.31 4.23 28.95
CA SER A 95 -9.69 5.04 30.12
C SER A 95 -8.91 4.65 31.38
N GLU A 96 -8.53 3.38 31.52
CA GLU A 96 -7.81 2.85 32.68
C GLU A 96 -6.29 3.11 32.61
N THR A 97 -5.70 3.02 31.42
CA THR A 97 -4.24 3.18 31.23
C THR A 97 -3.84 4.62 30.90
N GLY A 98 -4.80 5.44 30.48
CA GLY A 98 -4.57 6.78 29.94
C GLY A 98 -3.83 6.81 28.59
N GLN A 99 -3.65 5.64 27.96
CA GLN A 99 -2.84 5.46 26.76
C GLN A 99 -3.72 5.21 25.52
N LYS A 100 -3.19 5.57 24.36
CA LYS A 100 -3.79 5.19 23.07
C LYS A 100 -3.39 3.75 22.76
N LEU A 101 -4.37 2.91 22.43
CA LEU A 101 -4.16 1.50 22.10
C LEU A 101 -4.79 1.19 20.74
N ARG A 102 -4.11 0.39 19.92
CA ARG A 102 -4.69 -0.16 18.69
C ARG A 102 -5.54 -1.37 19.06
N VAL A 103 -6.85 -1.28 18.83
CA VAL A 103 -7.82 -2.31 19.19
C VAL A 103 -8.35 -2.97 17.93
N LEU A 104 -8.21 -4.29 17.84
CA LEU A 104 -8.72 -5.09 16.72
C LEU A 104 -10.18 -5.48 16.97
N THR A 105 -11.05 -5.23 16.00
CA THR A 105 -12.47 -5.60 16.04
C THR A 105 -12.90 -6.26 14.74
N SER A 106 -14.05 -6.94 14.72
CA SER A 106 -14.53 -7.61 13.51
C SER A 106 -14.78 -6.66 12.33
N ILE A 107 -14.98 -5.37 12.59
CA ILE A 107 -15.30 -4.36 11.57
C ILE A 107 -14.09 -3.50 11.16
N SER A 108 -12.97 -3.60 11.87
CA SER A 108 -11.75 -2.81 11.62
C SER A 108 -10.75 -3.60 10.76
N ALA A 109 -11.23 -4.10 9.61
CA ALA A 109 -10.42 -4.91 8.70
C ALA A 109 -9.40 -4.03 7.95
N PRO A 110 -8.18 -4.55 7.69
CA PRO A 110 -7.20 -3.82 6.91
C PRO A 110 -7.63 -3.70 5.44
N SER A 111 -7.15 -2.65 4.78
CA SER A 111 -7.34 -2.44 3.34
C SER A 111 -6.08 -1.85 2.70
N ILE A 112 -5.73 -2.33 1.51
CA ILE A 112 -4.62 -1.77 0.72
C ILE A 112 -5.11 -1.58 -0.72
N ASN A 113 -5.03 -0.35 -1.22
CA ASN A 113 -5.37 -0.02 -2.61
C ASN A 113 -4.10 0.38 -3.35
N PHE A 114 -3.75 -0.33 -4.41
CA PHE A 114 -2.54 -0.04 -5.18
C PHE A 114 -2.69 -0.43 -6.64
N SER A 115 -1.89 0.16 -7.51
CA SER A 115 -1.62 -0.41 -8.84
C SER A 115 -0.24 -1.03 -8.84
N TYR A 116 -0.04 -2.03 -9.70
CA TYR A 116 1.28 -2.65 -9.85
C TYR A 116 1.62 -2.94 -11.30
N GLN A 117 2.91 -3.10 -11.56
CA GLN A 117 3.45 -3.53 -12.84
C GLN A 117 4.61 -4.50 -12.58
N VAL A 118 4.60 -5.65 -13.25
CA VAL A 118 5.74 -6.54 -13.37
C VAL A 118 6.44 -6.22 -14.69
N GLN A 119 7.73 -5.96 -14.62
CA GLN A 119 8.56 -5.63 -15.78
C GLN A 119 9.58 -6.73 -16.04
N GLN A 120 9.92 -6.96 -17.30
CA GLN A 120 11.04 -7.79 -17.72
C GLN A 120 11.84 -6.98 -18.76
N GLY A 121 12.97 -6.43 -18.33
CA GLY A 121 13.63 -5.36 -19.09
C GLY A 121 12.70 -4.15 -19.25
N GLU A 122 12.52 -3.65 -20.48
CA GLU A 122 11.63 -2.52 -20.78
C GLU A 122 10.15 -2.92 -20.95
N ALA A 123 9.86 -4.22 -21.04
CA ALA A 123 8.51 -4.71 -21.32
C ALA A 123 7.69 -4.87 -20.04
N ALA A 124 6.46 -4.34 -20.05
CA ALA A 124 5.45 -4.65 -19.04
C ALA A 124 4.85 -6.03 -19.33
N VAL A 125 5.11 -7.02 -18.48
CA VAL A 125 4.58 -8.39 -18.67
C VAL A 125 3.28 -8.62 -17.91
N LYS A 126 3.00 -7.80 -16.88
CA LYS A 126 1.74 -7.85 -16.13
C LYS A 126 1.49 -6.51 -15.43
N SER A 127 0.25 -6.07 -15.38
CA SER A 127 -0.16 -4.92 -14.55
C SER A 127 -1.64 -4.99 -14.20
N ASP A 128 -2.01 -4.41 -13.07
CA ASP A 128 -3.42 -4.29 -12.65
C ASP A 128 -3.58 -3.21 -11.56
N THR A 129 -4.82 -2.86 -11.25
CA THR A 129 -5.21 -2.12 -10.04
C THR A 129 -5.92 -3.04 -9.07
N VAL A 130 -5.45 -3.07 -7.82
CA VAL A 130 -5.80 -4.05 -6.81
C VAL A 130 -6.31 -3.37 -5.56
N ARG A 131 -7.39 -3.91 -5.00
CA ARG A 131 -7.88 -3.61 -3.66
C ARG A 131 -7.88 -4.88 -2.82
N LEU A 132 -7.08 -4.89 -1.76
CA LEU A 132 -6.99 -6.01 -0.82
C LEU A 132 -7.76 -5.68 0.45
N THR A 133 -8.60 -6.60 0.89
CA THR A 133 -9.22 -6.57 2.22
C THR A 133 -9.68 -7.97 2.60
N ASN A 134 -9.77 -8.24 3.91
CA ASN A 134 -10.32 -9.49 4.42
C ASN A 134 -11.17 -9.21 5.66
N LEU A 135 -12.49 -9.37 5.56
CA LEU A 135 -13.40 -9.15 6.68
C LEU A 135 -13.22 -10.21 7.80
N ASN A 136 -12.65 -11.37 7.48
CA ASN A 136 -12.33 -12.42 8.43
C ASN A 136 -10.83 -12.44 8.81
N TYR A 137 -10.16 -11.28 8.74
CA TYR A 137 -8.70 -11.16 8.94
C TYR A 137 -8.20 -11.70 10.29
N GLN A 138 -9.01 -11.63 11.34
CA GLN A 138 -8.62 -12.12 12.68
C GLN A 138 -8.45 -13.64 12.71
N ALA A 139 -9.23 -14.37 11.92
CA ALA A 139 -9.11 -15.82 11.80
C ALA A 139 -7.98 -16.22 10.83
N SER A 140 -7.66 -15.40 9.83
CA SER A 140 -6.69 -15.77 8.78
C SER A 140 -5.24 -15.88 9.24
N VAL A 141 -4.92 -15.36 10.42
CA VAL A 141 -3.56 -15.42 11.01
C VAL A 141 -3.52 -16.23 12.31
N SER A 142 -4.55 -17.04 12.60
CA SER A 142 -4.59 -17.88 13.79
C SER A 142 -3.37 -18.82 13.83
N GLY A 143 -2.51 -18.68 14.85
CA GLY A 143 -1.28 -19.49 14.99
C GLY A 143 0.01 -18.79 14.54
N MET A 144 -0.09 -17.65 13.85
CA MET A 144 1.05 -16.72 13.72
C MET A 144 1.17 -15.92 15.03
N SER A 145 2.40 -15.62 15.48
CA SER A 145 2.57 -14.72 16.63
C SER A 145 1.91 -13.39 16.29
N ARG A 146 0.83 -13.07 17.04
CA ARG A 146 0.05 -11.83 16.90
C ARG A 146 0.86 -10.59 17.25
N ASP A 147 2.02 -10.80 17.88
CA ASP A 147 2.98 -9.76 18.27
C ASP A 147 3.81 -9.29 17.07
N ARG A 148 3.70 -9.97 15.91
CA ARG A 148 4.35 -9.54 14.68
C ARG A 148 3.70 -8.27 14.15
N ILE A 149 4.51 -7.24 13.99
CA ILE A 149 4.13 -5.94 13.43
C ILE A 149 3.51 -6.14 12.04
N LEU A 150 2.33 -5.56 11.83
CA LEU A 150 1.59 -5.53 10.56
C LEU A 150 1.26 -6.92 9.97
N VAL A 151 1.00 -7.91 10.83
CA VAL A 151 0.76 -9.30 10.39
C VAL A 151 -0.41 -9.43 9.42
N TYR A 152 -1.46 -8.62 9.57
CA TYR A 152 -2.66 -8.72 8.73
C TYR A 152 -2.47 -8.08 7.35
N GLU A 153 -1.80 -6.93 7.29
CA GLU A 153 -1.44 -6.27 6.03
C GLU A 153 -0.48 -7.14 5.23
N LYS A 154 0.52 -7.73 5.91
CA LYS A 154 1.44 -8.69 5.30
C LYS A 154 0.74 -9.93 4.77
N GLN A 155 -0.28 -10.44 5.50
CA GLN A 155 -1.07 -11.56 5.04
C GLN A 155 -1.86 -11.22 3.76
N LEU A 156 -2.46 -10.03 3.66
CA LEU A 156 -3.13 -9.57 2.44
C LEU A 156 -2.16 -9.57 1.24
N ILE A 157 -0.97 -9.00 1.41
CA ILE A 157 0.04 -8.92 0.34
C ILE A 157 0.53 -10.32 -0.05
N LEU A 158 0.76 -11.21 0.93
CA LEU A 158 1.18 -12.59 0.68
C LEU A 158 0.15 -13.35 -0.16
N ASP A 159 -1.12 -13.29 0.22
CA ASP A 159 -2.19 -13.99 -0.49
C ASP A 159 -2.37 -13.48 -1.92
N TRP A 160 -2.32 -12.16 -2.10
CA TRP A 160 -2.32 -11.54 -3.41
C TRP A 160 -1.12 -11.98 -4.26
N ALA A 161 0.10 -11.92 -3.72
CA ALA A 161 1.31 -12.25 -4.44
C ALA A 161 1.34 -13.72 -4.85
N ARG A 162 0.97 -14.63 -3.94
CA ARG A 162 0.86 -16.07 -4.22
C ARG A 162 -0.14 -16.35 -5.35
N LYS A 163 -1.26 -15.64 -5.39
CA LYS A 163 -2.29 -15.81 -6.43
C LYS A 163 -1.87 -15.20 -7.77
N THR A 164 -1.17 -14.07 -7.73
CA THR A 164 -1.03 -13.16 -8.88
C THR A 164 0.36 -13.17 -9.49
N LEU A 165 1.41 -13.26 -8.67
CA LEU A 165 2.80 -13.15 -9.11
C LEU A 165 3.46 -14.50 -9.35
N ARG A 166 2.83 -15.60 -8.92
CA ARG A 166 3.40 -16.94 -9.03
C ARG A 166 3.89 -17.22 -10.46
N LYS A 167 5.16 -17.59 -10.58
CA LYS A 167 5.80 -18.10 -11.81
C LYS A 167 4.81 -18.98 -12.57
N GLN A 168 4.48 -18.56 -13.79
CA GLN A 168 3.79 -19.42 -14.75
C GLN A 168 4.81 -20.37 -15.39
#